data_AF-A6GA59-F1
#
_entry.id   AF-A6GA59-F1
#
_cell.length_a   1.000
_cell.length_b   1.000
_cell.length_c   1.000
_cell.angle_alpha   90.00
_cell.angle_beta   90.00
_cell.angle_gamma   90.00
#
_symmetry.space_group_name_H-M   'P 1'
#
loop_
_entity.id
_entity.type
_entity.pdbx_description
1 polymer ?
#
loop_
_entity_poly.entity_id
_entity_poly.type
_entity_poly.pdbx_seq_one_letter_code
_entity_poly.pdbx_strand_id
1 'polypeptide(L)'
;MTQSAAQRPDPTVQRKAAIAWGSAQDHAGKVRVEPIPNFDLDRTIFNLLEGKAARYVIKTRIAKEPHWDKPAAQRIQTAYDEARGQHPLPPVDPELIQFMVDECNFDVEHADGSFLDHLYFCFEYGAQHFPEHSALVLLLHSILGTGTNTFAMTADKIPALRERMTAFDWTHIEAFPSVLRLLYDMPLRRELRAKLGRLDAMKSIRFSRVIDNAPIEMSAEDFWIQLNYQLIHLVDFLPVANWSVHANDTAFIVFRDLYDLLGKAGKRMAKIDYTPAAGPRALTRESQSFGGWLTTLIPVTTSEKMAAGSVRRFSERIGHSMDYSIAW
;
A
#
# COMPACT_ATOMS: atom_id res chain seq x y z
N MET A 1 -7.83 -13.07 18.84
CA MET A 1 -6.86 -14.15 18.59
C MET A 1 -5.65 -13.49 17.98
N THR A 2 -4.45 -13.82 18.42
CA THR A 2 -3.21 -13.36 17.77
C THR A 2 -3.16 -13.98 16.37
N GLN A 3 -2.95 -13.16 15.35
CA GLN A 3 -2.79 -13.70 14.01
C GLN A 3 -1.43 -14.38 13.88
N SER A 4 -1.33 -15.36 12.99
CA SER A 4 -0.09 -16.06 12.71
C SER A 4 0.21 -15.97 11.23
N ALA A 5 1.46 -15.67 10.88
CA ALA A 5 1.91 -15.71 9.49
C ALA A 5 1.69 -17.09 8.84
N ALA A 6 1.61 -18.16 9.63
CA ALA A 6 1.30 -19.51 9.15
C ALA A 6 -0.18 -19.71 8.71
N GLN A 7 -1.07 -18.78 9.08
CA GLN A 7 -2.49 -18.84 8.74
C GLN A 7 -2.82 -17.73 7.75
N ARG A 8 -3.06 -18.11 6.50
CA ARG A 8 -3.59 -17.18 5.51
C ARG A 8 -5.00 -16.72 5.92
N PRO A 9 -5.24 -15.41 6.11
CA PRO A 9 -6.57 -14.89 6.41
C PRO A 9 -7.47 -14.93 5.18
N ASP A 10 -8.79 -15.02 5.40
CA ASP A 10 -9.76 -14.88 4.31
C ASP A 10 -9.86 -13.39 3.91
N PRO A 11 -9.63 -13.02 2.64
CA PRO A 11 -9.66 -11.62 2.26
C PRO A 11 -11.06 -11.01 2.41
N THR A 12 -11.11 -9.70 2.74
CA THR A 12 -12.37 -8.96 2.78
C THR A 12 -13.05 -8.94 1.40
N VAL A 13 -14.35 -8.64 1.35
CA VAL A 13 -15.08 -8.55 0.07
C VAL A 13 -14.42 -7.55 -0.90
N GLN A 14 -13.89 -6.43 -0.39
CA GLN A 14 -13.16 -5.46 -1.23
C GLN A 14 -11.88 -6.07 -1.82
N ARG A 15 -11.08 -6.73 -1.00
CA ARG A 15 -9.83 -7.40 -1.42
C ARG A 15 -10.10 -8.51 -2.42
N LYS A 16 -11.14 -9.33 -2.18
CA LYS A 16 -11.63 -10.35 -3.12
C LYS A 16 -12.01 -9.76 -4.47
N ALA A 17 -12.71 -8.62 -4.49
CA ALA A 17 -13.08 -7.94 -5.74
C ALA A 17 -11.84 -7.49 -6.52
N ALA A 18 -10.86 -6.89 -5.84
CA ALA A 18 -9.62 -6.44 -6.46
C ALA A 18 -8.81 -7.62 -7.03
N ILE A 19 -8.63 -8.70 -6.26
CA ILE A 19 -7.95 -9.92 -6.68
C ILE A 19 -8.69 -10.59 -7.84
N ALA A 20 -10.01 -10.77 -7.76
CA ALA A 20 -10.77 -11.46 -8.80
C ALA A 20 -10.66 -10.73 -10.17
N TRP A 21 -10.67 -9.40 -10.16
CA TRP A 21 -10.80 -8.62 -11.38
C TRP A 21 -9.49 -7.97 -11.84
N GLY A 22 -8.45 -7.93 -11.01
CA GLY A 22 -7.21 -7.22 -11.32
C GLY A 22 -7.46 -5.73 -11.48
N SER A 23 -8.29 -5.16 -10.60
CA SER A 23 -8.80 -3.80 -10.78
C SER A 23 -9.06 -3.07 -9.46
N ALA A 24 -8.79 -1.77 -9.43
CA ALA A 24 -9.29 -0.86 -8.42
C ALA A 24 -10.64 -0.28 -8.88
N GLN A 25 -11.70 -0.40 -8.06
CA GLN A 25 -13.05 0.06 -8.43
C GLN A 25 -13.72 0.90 -7.32
N ASP A 26 -14.51 1.89 -7.74
CA ASP A 26 -15.47 2.57 -6.88
C ASP A 26 -16.73 1.71 -6.75
N HIS A 27 -17.02 1.23 -5.54
CA HIS A 27 -18.19 0.39 -5.29
C HIS A 27 -19.44 1.16 -4.82
N ALA A 28 -19.48 2.48 -5.02
CA ALA A 28 -20.64 3.32 -4.71
C ALA A 28 -21.96 2.68 -5.19
N GLY A 29 -22.94 2.64 -4.29
CA GLY A 29 -24.25 2.04 -4.54
C GLY A 29 -24.34 0.53 -4.32
N LYS A 30 -23.21 -0.20 -4.20
CA LYS A 30 -23.15 -1.65 -3.88
C LYS A 30 -22.70 -1.93 -2.44
N VAL A 31 -22.18 -0.92 -1.76
CA VAL A 31 -21.69 -0.97 -0.38
C VAL A 31 -22.26 0.21 0.40
N ARG A 32 -22.59 -0.03 1.66
CA ARG A 32 -22.90 1.02 2.64
C ARG A 32 -21.68 1.21 3.54
N VAL A 33 -21.25 2.43 3.75
CA VAL A 33 -20.05 2.75 4.53
C VAL A 33 -20.44 3.51 5.79
N GLU A 34 -20.04 2.98 6.95
CA GLU A 34 -20.37 3.54 8.26
C GLU A 34 -19.10 3.80 9.09
N PRO A 35 -19.06 4.83 9.95
CA PRO A 35 -17.95 5.01 10.88
C PRO A 35 -17.88 3.87 11.90
N ILE A 36 -16.67 3.39 12.20
CA ILE A 36 -16.45 2.40 13.27
C ILE A 36 -16.65 3.08 14.64
N PRO A 37 -17.60 2.60 15.48
CA PRO A 37 -17.80 3.14 16.81
C PRO A 37 -16.55 2.99 17.69
N ASN A 38 -16.19 4.03 18.44
CA ASN A 38 -15.05 4.02 19.36
C ASN A 38 -13.69 3.64 18.73
N PHE A 39 -13.51 3.89 17.43
CA PHE A 39 -12.24 3.63 16.76
C PHE A 39 -11.06 4.34 17.45
N ASP A 40 -10.05 3.57 17.82
CA ASP A 40 -8.84 4.04 18.49
C ASP A 40 -7.67 4.08 17.51
N LEU A 41 -7.16 5.29 17.23
CA LEU A 41 -6.05 5.48 16.30
C LEU A 41 -4.72 5.00 16.90
N ASP A 42 -4.58 5.00 18.23
CA ASP A 42 -3.36 4.58 18.92
C ASP A 42 -3.14 3.07 18.88
N ARG A 43 -4.15 2.35 18.44
CA ARG A 43 -4.14 0.92 18.15
C ARG A 43 -3.75 0.61 16.70
N THR A 44 -3.13 1.54 15.98
CA THR A 44 -2.72 1.37 14.57
C THR A 44 -1.30 1.91 14.34
N ILE A 45 -0.71 1.72 13.14
CA ILE A 45 0.56 2.34 12.70
C ILE A 45 0.58 3.85 12.82
N PHE A 46 -0.59 4.48 12.93
CA PHE A 46 -0.72 5.93 13.10
C PHE A 46 -0.65 6.37 14.57
N ASN A 47 -0.31 5.49 15.51
CA ASN A 47 -0.07 5.86 16.91
C ASN A 47 1.02 6.94 17.04
N LEU A 48 2.06 6.88 16.21
CA LEU A 48 3.15 7.85 16.16
C LEU A 48 2.82 9.15 15.41
N LEU A 49 1.63 9.25 14.79
CA LEU A 49 1.19 10.44 14.08
C LEU A 49 0.90 11.57 15.07
N GLU A 50 1.60 12.69 14.89
CA GLU A 50 1.45 13.89 15.71
C GLU A 50 0.42 14.88 15.16
N GLY A 51 -0.13 15.70 16.05
CA GLY A 51 -1.00 16.82 15.73
C GLY A 51 -2.48 16.42 15.65
N LYS A 52 -3.32 17.14 16.41
CA LYS A 52 -4.77 16.85 16.50
C LYS A 52 -5.47 16.88 15.15
N ALA A 53 -5.12 17.82 14.28
CA ALA A 53 -5.73 17.95 12.95
C ALA A 53 -5.37 16.76 12.04
N ALA A 54 -4.09 16.38 11.96
CA ALA A 54 -3.65 15.25 11.15
C ALA A 54 -4.26 13.93 11.63
N ARG A 55 -4.24 13.71 12.96
CA ARG A 55 -4.88 12.54 13.58
C ARG A 55 -6.38 12.49 13.31
N TYR A 56 -7.08 13.62 13.40
CA TYR A 56 -8.50 13.70 13.07
C TYR A 56 -8.76 13.33 11.60
N VAL A 57 -8.01 13.90 10.66
CA VAL A 57 -8.13 13.60 9.23
C VAL A 57 -7.92 12.11 8.96
N ILE A 58 -6.82 11.52 9.46
CA ILE A 58 -6.54 10.09 9.26
C ILE A 58 -7.64 9.23 9.88
N LYS A 59 -8.06 9.51 11.12
CA LYS A 59 -9.17 8.80 11.76
C LYS A 59 -10.44 8.85 10.90
N THR A 60 -10.82 10.00 10.35
CA THR A 60 -12.03 10.09 9.49
C THR A 60 -11.93 9.31 8.18
N ARG A 61 -10.71 9.00 7.72
CA ARG A 61 -10.47 8.23 6.49
C ARG A 61 -10.51 6.73 6.73
N ILE A 62 -9.87 6.28 7.81
CA ILE A 62 -9.67 4.84 8.08
C ILE A 62 -10.70 4.23 9.02
N ALA A 63 -11.36 5.02 9.87
CA ALA A 63 -12.35 4.53 10.83
C ALA A 63 -13.70 4.25 10.15
N LYS A 64 -13.70 3.38 9.15
CA LYS A 64 -14.87 3.07 8.31
C LYS A 64 -15.03 1.57 8.16
N GLU A 65 -16.28 1.12 8.23
CA GLU A 65 -16.68 -0.26 8.03
C GLU A 65 -17.56 -0.37 6.78
N PRO A 66 -17.19 -1.24 5.81
CA PRO A 66 -18.01 -1.50 4.64
C PRO A 66 -19.02 -2.63 4.88
N HIS A 67 -20.30 -2.33 4.67
CA HIS A 67 -21.40 -3.32 4.67
C HIS A 67 -21.88 -3.54 3.23
N TRP A 68 -21.56 -4.69 2.67
CA TRP A 68 -21.85 -5.01 1.27
C TRP A 68 -23.27 -5.51 1.05
N ASP A 69 -23.88 -5.10 -0.06
CA ASP A 69 -25.14 -5.69 -0.52
C ASP A 69 -24.92 -7.19 -0.80
N LYS A 70 -25.81 -8.06 -0.28
CA LYS A 70 -25.67 -9.52 -0.42
C LYS A 70 -25.43 -9.98 -1.87
N PRO A 71 -26.17 -9.48 -2.89
CA PRO A 71 -25.92 -9.87 -4.28
C PRO A 71 -24.57 -9.39 -4.82
N ALA A 72 -24.03 -8.27 -4.32
CA ALA A 72 -22.70 -7.80 -4.69
C ALA A 72 -21.62 -8.69 -4.07
N ALA A 73 -21.72 -8.95 -2.75
CA ALA A 73 -20.77 -9.82 -2.04
C ALA A 73 -20.74 -11.24 -2.61
N GLN A 74 -21.89 -11.83 -2.94
CA GLN A 74 -21.97 -13.16 -3.55
C GLN A 74 -21.29 -13.23 -4.92
N ARG A 75 -21.54 -12.25 -5.80
CA ARG A 75 -20.88 -12.19 -7.12
C ARG A 75 -19.37 -12.06 -6.99
N ILE A 76 -18.90 -11.24 -6.04
CA ILE A 76 -17.48 -11.06 -5.76
C ILE A 76 -16.87 -12.37 -5.24
N GLN A 77 -17.54 -13.04 -4.30
CA GLN A 77 -17.09 -14.33 -3.78
C GLN A 77 -16.96 -15.36 -4.89
N THR A 78 -17.97 -15.52 -5.74
CA THR A 78 -17.91 -16.43 -6.89
C THR A 78 -16.76 -16.11 -7.83
N ALA A 79 -16.56 -14.84 -8.18
CA ALA A 79 -15.46 -14.44 -9.06
C ALA A 79 -14.09 -14.69 -8.42
N TYR A 80 -13.97 -14.48 -7.11
CA TYR A 80 -12.75 -14.79 -6.37
C TYR A 80 -12.48 -16.29 -6.31
N ASP A 81 -13.48 -17.10 -6.00
CA ASP A 81 -13.35 -18.56 -5.96
C ASP A 81 -12.95 -19.13 -7.33
N GLU A 82 -13.53 -18.60 -8.41
CA GLU A 82 -13.14 -18.93 -9.78
C GLU A 82 -11.68 -18.54 -10.07
N ALA A 83 -11.28 -17.32 -9.72
CA ALA A 83 -9.92 -16.83 -9.91
C ALA A 83 -8.88 -17.66 -9.14
N ARG A 84 -9.16 -18.07 -7.90
CA ARG A 84 -8.29 -18.93 -7.07
C ARG A 84 -8.29 -20.38 -7.53
N GLY A 85 -9.41 -20.88 -8.05
CA GLY A 85 -9.48 -22.19 -8.68
C GLY A 85 -8.63 -22.29 -9.95
N GLN A 86 -8.55 -21.21 -10.73
CA GLN A 86 -7.73 -21.15 -11.95
C GLN A 86 -6.25 -20.85 -11.68
N HIS A 87 -5.97 -20.03 -10.66
CA HIS A 87 -4.62 -19.56 -10.33
C HIS A 87 -4.34 -19.82 -8.84
N PRO A 88 -3.89 -21.04 -8.48
CA PRO A 88 -3.52 -21.35 -7.11
C PRO A 88 -2.31 -20.51 -6.69
N LEU A 89 -2.24 -20.18 -5.40
CA LEU A 89 -1.12 -19.42 -4.86
C LEU A 89 0.17 -20.23 -4.92
N PRO A 90 1.32 -19.59 -5.23
CA PRO A 90 2.60 -20.25 -5.09
C PRO A 90 2.85 -20.61 -3.62
N PRO A 91 3.51 -21.74 -3.32
CA PRO A 91 3.88 -22.08 -1.95
C PRO A 91 4.90 -21.06 -1.42
N VAL A 92 4.81 -20.75 -0.13
CA VAL A 92 5.84 -20.00 0.60
C VAL A 92 6.72 -21.01 1.34
N ASP A 93 8.02 -20.79 1.34
CA ASP A 93 8.98 -21.65 2.03
C ASP A 93 8.60 -21.79 3.52
N PRO A 94 8.42 -23.01 4.06
CA PRO A 94 8.13 -23.22 5.46
C PRO A 94 9.14 -22.59 6.42
N GLU A 95 10.43 -22.53 6.07
CA GLU A 95 11.45 -21.91 6.92
C GLU A 95 11.30 -20.39 6.98
N LEU A 96 10.81 -19.79 5.90
CA LEU A 96 10.47 -18.37 5.87
C LEU A 96 9.19 -18.08 6.65
N ILE A 97 8.17 -18.93 6.53
CA ILE A 97 6.96 -18.82 7.36
C ILE A 97 7.32 -18.95 8.84
N GLN A 98 8.19 -19.90 9.20
CA GLN A 98 8.63 -20.06 10.58
C GLN A 98 9.37 -18.81 11.08
N PHE A 99 10.27 -18.24 10.26
CA PHE A 99 10.91 -16.96 10.57
C PHE A 99 9.87 -15.84 10.78
N MET A 100 8.86 -15.74 9.91
CA MET A 100 7.79 -14.76 10.06
C MET A 100 7.00 -14.95 11.36
N VAL A 101 6.78 -16.18 11.81
CA VAL A 101 6.08 -16.47 13.06
C VAL A 101 6.93 -16.18 14.30
N ASP A 102 8.19 -16.60 14.29
CA ASP A 102 9.04 -16.58 15.48
C ASP A 102 9.77 -15.24 15.64
N GLU A 103 10.16 -14.63 14.53
CA GLU A 103 11.10 -13.51 14.52
C GLU A 103 10.44 -12.16 14.22
N CYS A 104 9.19 -12.16 13.74
CA CYS A 104 8.46 -10.94 13.39
C CYS A 104 7.26 -10.72 14.31
N ASN A 105 7.09 -9.47 14.73
CA ASN A 105 5.92 -9.00 15.44
C ASN A 105 4.98 -8.30 14.46
N PHE A 106 3.92 -8.98 14.04
CA PHE A 106 2.90 -8.43 13.14
C PHE A 106 1.73 -7.74 13.86
N ASP A 107 1.67 -7.84 15.20
CA ASP A 107 0.65 -7.18 16.02
C ASP A 107 0.90 -5.66 16.17
N VAL A 108 2.02 -5.16 15.66
CA VAL A 108 2.46 -3.76 15.78
C VAL A 108 1.74 -2.77 14.86
N GLU A 109 1.14 -3.25 13.77
CA GLU A 109 0.68 -2.38 12.68
C GLU A 109 -0.82 -2.07 12.74
N HIS A 110 -1.64 -3.06 13.04
CA HIS A 110 -3.05 -2.83 13.35
C HIS A 110 -3.43 -3.74 14.50
N ALA A 111 -3.80 -3.18 15.64
CA ALA A 111 -4.21 -3.95 16.82
C ALA A 111 -5.56 -4.67 16.64
N ASP A 112 -6.12 -4.67 15.44
CA ASP A 112 -7.25 -5.48 14.99
C ASP A 112 -6.84 -6.68 14.09
N GLY A 113 -5.55 -6.84 13.78
CA GLY A 113 -5.04 -7.92 12.91
C GLY A 113 -5.08 -7.59 11.41
N SER A 114 -5.37 -6.37 10.97
CA SER A 114 -5.47 -6.14 9.52
C SER A 114 -4.12 -6.13 8.76
N PHE A 115 -2.97 -6.27 9.44
CA PHE A 115 -1.65 -6.25 8.78
C PHE A 115 -1.33 -7.49 7.97
N LEU A 116 -1.43 -8.70 8.56
CA LEU A 116 -1.22 -9.92 7.77
C LEU A 116 -2.26 -10.03 6.67
N ASP A 117 -3.49 -9.56 6.90
CA ASP A 117 -4.49 -9.51 5.84
C ASP A 117 -4.07 -8.60 4.66
N HIS A 118 -3.39 -7.49 4.95
CA HIS A 118 -2.83 -6.59 3.93
C HIS A 118 -1.68 -7.25 3.16
N LEU A 119 -0.74 -7.89 3.87
CA LEU A 119 0.39 -8.61 3.26
C LEU A 119 -0.10 -9.74 2.35
N TYR A 120 -1.05 -10.55 2.85
CA TYR A 120 -1.64 -11.63 2.07
C TYR A 120 -2.47 -11.11 0.90
N PHE A 121 -3.23 -10.03 1.04
CA PHE A 121 -3.89 -9.40 -0.10
C PHE A 121 -2.90 -9.05 -1.22
N CYS A 122 -1.79 -8.38 -0.87
CA CYS A 122 -0.79 -7.98 -1.85
C CYS A 122 -0.13 -9.20 -2.49
N PHE A 123 0.21 -10.23 -1.70
CA PHE A 123 0.74 -11.50 -2.20
C PHE A 123 -0.21 -12.17 -3.20
N GLU A 124 -1.49 -12.28 -2.84
CA GLU A 124 -2.52 -12.89 -3.67
C GLU A 124 -2.75 -12.14 -4.99
N TYR A 125 -2.76 -10.81 -4.92
CA TYR A 125 -2.91 -9.95 -6.08
C TYR A 125 -1.70 -10.06 -7.01
N GLY A 126 -0.48 -9.98 -6.45
CA GLY A 126 0.76 -10.09 -7.21
C GLY A 126 0.89 -11.43 -7.92
N ALA A 127 0.60 -12.53 -7.22
CA ALA A 127 0.63 -13.87 -7.79
C ALA A 127 -0.32 -14.01 -9.00
N GLN A 128 -1.43 -13.27 -9.03
CA GLN A 128 -2.42 -13.36 -10.09
C GLN A 128 -2.18 -12.36 -11.23
N HIS A 129 -1.79 -11.12 -10.91
CA HIS A 129 -1.80 -9.98 -11.83
C HIS A 129 -0.42 -9.38 -12.08
N PHE A 130 0.63 -9.97 -11.49
CA PHE A 130 2.02 -9.65 -11.80
C PHE A 130 2.91 -10.91 -11.75
N PRO A 131 2.51 -12.01 -12.42
CA PRO A 131 3.12 -13.34 -12.25
C PRO A 131 4.56 -13.44 -12.79
N GLU A 132 5.00 -12.49 -13.61
CA GLU A 132 6.36 -12.45 -14.15
C GLU A 132 7.41 -12.15 -13.07
N HIS A 133 6.99 -11.62 -11.93
CA HIS A 133 7.86 -11.29 -10.80
C HIS A 133 7.36 -11.94 -9.51
N SER A 134 8.27 -12.10 -8.56
CA SER A 134 7.99 -12.80 -7.31
C SER A 134 6.90 -12.10 -6.49
N ALA A 135 5.84 -12.84 -6.16
CA ALA A 135 4.82 -12.37 -5.23
C ALA A 135 5.34 -12.29 -3.79
N LEU A 136 6.46 -12.98 -3.47
CA LEU A 136 7.04 -12.98 -2.14
C LEU A 136 7.46 -11.58 -1.69
N VAL A 137 7.89 -10.75 -2.63
CA VAL A 137 8.14 -9.32 -2.40
C VAL A 137 6.94 -8.66 -1.74
N LEU A 138 5.73 -8.91 -2.24
CA LEU A 138 4.49 -8.33 -1.74
C LEU A 138 4.00 -8.99 -0.43
N LEU A 139 4.41 -10.22 -0.13
CA LEU A 139 4.15 -10.80 1.19
C LEU A 139 5.02 -10.15 2.28
N LEU A 140 6.24 -9.72 1.93
CA LEU A 140 7.25 -9.22 2.87
C LEU A 140 7.50 -7.71 2.79
N HIS A 141 6.80 -7.00 1.91
CA HIS A 141 7.12 -5.63 1.51
C HIS A 141 7.21 -4.62 2.68
N SER A 142 6.53 -4.87 3.79
CA SER A 142 6.51 -3.98 4.97
C SER A 142 7.24 -4.56 6.19
N ILE A 143 7.94 -5.70 6.05
CA ILE A 143 8.64 -6.36 7.18
C ILE A 143 9.79 -5.49 7.75
N LEU A 144 10.45 -4.74 6.88
CA LEU A 144 11.56 -3.81 7.18
C LEU A 144 11.10 -2.38 7.47
N GLY A 145 9.80 -2.17 7.64
CA GLY A 145 9.22 -0.87 7.95
C GLY A 145 7.99 -0.57 7.13
N THR A 146 7.18 0.34 7.65
CA THR A 146 5.94 0.77 7.02
C THR A 146 6.04 2.22 6.54
N GLY A 147 4.93 2.80 6.11
CA GLY A 147 4.82 4.24 5.90
C GLY A 147 5.10 5.08 7.17
N THR A 148 5.15 4.46 8.35
CA THR A 148 5.51 5.06 9.64
C THR A 148 6.78 4.41 10.21
N ASN A 149 7.08 4.58 11.50
CA ASN A 149 8.28 4.00 12.14
C ASN A 149 7.97 2.70 12.89
N THR A 150 7.03 1.93 12.36
CA THR A 150 6.71 0.59 12.85
C THR A 150 7.46 -0.43 12.01
N PHE A 151 8.10 -1.39 12.68
CA PHE A 151 8.92 -2.44 12.06
C PHE A 151 8.48 -3.79 12.61
N ALA A 152 8.26 -4.77 11.73
CA ALA A 152 7.91 -6.12 12.17
C ALA A 152 9.10 -6.84 12.81
N MET A 153 10.33 -6.46 12.45
CA MET A 153 11.54 -7.04 13.01
C MET A 153 12.63 -5.96 13.20
N THR A 154 13.66 -6.29 13.98
CA THR A 154 14.82 -5.42 14.20
C THR A 154 15.90 -5.64 13.14
N ALA A 155 16.77 -4.65 12.94
CA ALA A 155 17.78 -4.66 11.86
C ALA A 155 18.80 -5.82 11.98
N ASP A 156 19.11 -6.27 13.20
CA ASP A 156 20.01 -7.40 13.44
C ASP A 156 19.52 -8.73 12.85
N LYS A 157 18.22 -8.84 12.54
CA LYS A 157 17.61 -10.02 11.92
C LYS A 157 17.69 -10.04 10.39
N ILE A 158 18.17 -8.96 9.76
CA ILE A 158 18.30 -8.85 8.31
C ILE A 158 19.13 -10.00 7.69
N PRO A 159 20.31 -10.39 8.23
CA PRO A 159 21.09 -11.48 7.64
C PRO A 159 20.29 -12.78 7.56
N ALA A 160 19.59 -13.14 8.65
CA ALA A 160 18.75 -14.34 8.69
C ALA A 160 17.58 -14.27 7.71
N LEU A 161 16.89 -13.12 7.60
CA LEU A 161 15.83 -12.97 6.60
C LEU A 161 16.37 -13.13 5.18
N ARG A 162 17.50 -12.49 4.86
CA ARG A 162 18.08 -12.47 3.50
C ARG A 162 18.49 -13.86 3.02
N GLU A 163 18.95 -14.73 3.90
CA GLU A 163 19.30 -16.13 3.57
C GLU A 163 18.12 -16.97 3.07
N ARG A 164 16.87 -16.52 3.31
CA ARG A 164 15.63 -17.25 3.00
C ARG A 164 14.95 -16.80 1.70
N MET A 165 15.62 -15.97 0.89
CA MET A 165 15.03 -15.41 -0.32
C MET A 165 16.08 -15.19 -1.41
N THR A 166 15.61 -15.00 -2.64
CA THR A 166 16.51 -14.71 -3.76
C THR A 166 17.09 -13.30 -3.66
N ALA A 167 18.18 -13.05 -4.38
CA ALA A 167 18.74 -11.70 -4.49
C ALA A 167 17.71 -10.70 -5.07
N PHE A 168 16.89 -11.14 -6.03
CA PHE A 168 15.80 -10.35 -6.59
C PHE A 168 14.79 -9.96 -5.52
N ASP A 169 14.27 -10.93 -4.76
CA ASP A 169 13.30 -10.67 -3.69
C ASP A 169 13.85 -9.65 -2.70
N TRP A 170 15.10 -9.86 -2.27
CA TRP A 170 15.78 -9.00 -1.31
C TRP A 170 15.88 -7.55 -1.81
N THR A 171 16.34 -7.34 -3.06
CA THR A 171 16.46 -6.01 -3.67
C THR A 171 15.16 -5.22 -3.59
N HIS A 172 14.02 -5.87 -3.82
CA HIS A 172 12.72 -5.20 -3.78
C HIS A 172 12.16 -5.04 -2.37
N ILE A 173 12.33 -6.04 -1.51
CA ILE A 173 11.87 -6.01 -0.11
C ILE A 173 12.60 -4.92 0.68
N GLU A 174 13.92 -4.80 0.52
CA GLU A 174 14.69 -3.79 1.25
C GLU A 174 14.42 -2.36 0.77
N ALA A 175 14.10 -2.21 -0.52
CA ALA A 175 13.77 -0.93 -1.13
C ALA A 175 12.36 -0.45 -0.80
N PHE A 176 11.45 -1.35 -0.44
CA PHE A 176 10.01 -1.06 -0.42
C PHE A 176 9.61 0.07 0.53
N PRO A 177 10.01 0.07 1.80
CA PRO A 177 9.61 1.14 2.71
C PRO A 177 10.18 2.50 2.27
N SER A 178 11.40 2.52 1.73
CA SER A 178 12.05 3.74 1.26
C SER A 178 11.35 4.32 0.02
N VAL A 179 11.05 3.49 -0.98
CA VAL A 179 10.35 3.95 -2.18
C VAL A 179 8.95 4.45 -1.84
N LEU A 180 8.23 3.78 -0.94
CA LEU A 180 6.93 4.26 -0.46
C LEU A 180 7.05 5.68 0.14
N ARG A 181 8.03 5.90 1.01
CA ARG A 181 8.28 7.23 1.60
C ARG A 181 8.63 8.28 0.55
N LEU A 182 9.51 7.96 -0.40
CA LEU A 182 9.89 8.86 -1.49
C LEU A 182 8.70 9.21 -2.40
N LEU A 183 7.80 8.26 -2.64
CA LEU A 183 6.56 8.49 -3.37
C LEU A 183 5.66 9.49 -2.61
N TYR A 184 5.51 9.36 -1.30
CA TYR A 184 4.73 10.30 -0.50
C TYR A 184 5.37 11.70 -0.39
N ASP A 185 6.70 11.81 -0.48
CA ASP A 185 7.39 13.08 -0.29
C ASP A 185 7.19 14.09 -1.42
N MET A 186 6.87 13.62 -2.63
CA MET A 186 6.63 14.33 -3.90
C MET A 186 7.84 14.58 -4.84
N PRO A 187 9.07 14.96 -4.42
CA PRO A 187 10.17 15.26 -5.33
C PRO A 187 10.42 14.18 -6.38
N LEU A 188 10.47 12.91 -5.97
CA LEU A 188 10.66 11.77 -6.87
C LEU A 188 9.61 11.74 -7.97
N ARG A 189 8.31 11.82 -7.61
CA ARG A 189 7.22 11.82 -8.60
C ARG A 189 7.33 13.01 -9.56
N ARG A 190 7.70 14.18 -9.06
CA ARG A 190 7.88 15.39 -9.88
C ARG A 190 9.04 15.25 -10.86
N GLU A 191 10.17 14.70 -10.41
CA GLU A 191 11.34 14.48 -11.26
C GLU A 191 11.04 13.47 -12.37
N LEU A 192 10.43 12.32 -12.04
CA LEU A 192 10.02 11.33 -13.03
C LEU A 192 9.05 11.92 -14.06
N ARG A 193 8.08 12.72 -13.63
CA ARG A 193 7.14 13.43 -14.54
C ARG A 193 7.86 14.42 -15.45
N ALA A 194 8.77 15.22 -14.91
CA ALA A 194 9.56 16.18 -15.67
C ALA A 194 10.48 15.51 -16.73
N LYS A 195 10.76 14.21 -16.56
CA LYS A 195 11.65 13.43 -17.40
C LYS A 195 10.94 12.34 -18.20
N LEU A 196 9.60 12.39 -18.32
CA LEU A 196 8.80 11.40 -19.07
C LEU A 196 9.38 11.07 -20.46
N GLY A 197 9.83 12.07 -21.21
CA GLY A 197 10.42 11.88 -22.55
C GLY A 197 11.86 11.35 -22.57
N ARG A 198 12.46 11.04 -21.41
CA ARG A 198 13.84 10.57 -21.25
C ARG A 198 13.96 9.42 -20.25
N LEU A 199 12.86 8.75 -19.92
CA LEU A 199 12.87 7.68 -18.90
C LEU A 199 13.75 6.49 -19.29
N ASP A 200 13.91 6.19 -20.57
CA ASP A 200 14.81 5.12 -21.03
C ASP A 200 16.30 5.47 -20.86
N ALA A 201 16.63 6.73 -20.54
CA ALA A 201 18.00 7.12 -20.20
C ALA A 201 18.36 6.82 -18.74
N MET A 202 17.35 6.59 -17.88
CA MET A 202 17.59 6.22 -16.49
C MET A 202 18.45 4.94 -16.42
N LYS A 203 19.49 4.96 -15.59
CA LYS A 203 20.41 3.84 -15.35
C LYS A 203 20.21 3.23 -13.98
N SER A 204 20.13 4.07 -12.95
CA SER A 204 19.94 3.63 -11.57
C SER A 204 19.36 4.73 -10.70
N ILE A 205 18.85 4.35 -9.53
CA ILE A 205 18.49 5.25 -8.43
C ILE A 205 19.19 4.79 -7.15
N ARG A 206 19.66 5.74 -6.36
CA ARG A 206 20.29 5.51 -5.05
C ARG A 206 19.52 6.22 -3.95
N PHE A 207 19.34 5.56 -2.81
CA PHE A 207 18.65 6.09 -1.62
C PHE A 207 19.05 5.26 -0.37
N SER A 208 18.50 5.59 0.79
CA SER A 208 18.79 4.90 2.06
C SER A 208 17.65 3.97 2.48
N ARG A 209 17.99 2.82 3.08
CA ARG A 209 17.03 1.89 3.67
C ARG A 209 16.40 2.47 4.95
N VAL A 210 15.10 2.30 5.13
CA VAL A 210 14.37 2.91 6.25
C VAL A 210 14.88 2.49 7.63
N ILE A 211 15.11 1.19 7.86
CA ILE A 211 15.36 0.67 9.21
C ILE A 211 16.73 1.05 9.78
N ASP A 212 17.74 1.27 8.93
CA ASP A 212 19.14 1.43 9.37
C ASP A 212 20.01 2.32 8.47
N ASN A 213 19.42 3.03 7.49
CA ASN A 213 20.12 3.87 6.51
C ASN A 213 21.13 3.17 5.60
N ALA A 214 21.15 1.83 5.54
CA ALA A 214 22.01 1.15 4.60
C ALA A 214 21.78 1.67 3.16
N PRO A 215 22.84 1.93 2.39
CA PRO A 215 22.67 2.45 1.03
C PRO A 215 22.05 1.39 0.13
N ILE A 216 21.08 1.80 -0.68
CA ILE A 216 20.42 0.98 -1.70
C ILE A 216 20.71 1.61 -3.06
N GLU A 217 21.08 0.78 -4.03
CA GLU A 217 21.10 1.13 -5.45
C GLU A 217 20.21 0.14 -6.19
N MET A 218 19.27 0.64 -6.99
CA MET A 218 18.45 -0.16 -7.88
C MET A 218 18.77 0.20 -9.32
N SER A 219 18.83 -0.81 -10.20
CA SER A 219 18.85 -0.56 -11.64
C SER A 219 17.57 0.15 -12.08
N ALA A 220 17.57 0.75 -13.28
CA ALA A 220 16.36 1.34 -13.84
C ALA A 220 15.25 0.29 -14.00
N GLU A 221 15.58 -0.92 -14.42
CA GLU A 221 14.62 -2.03 -14.56
C GLU A 221 13.98 -2.39 -13.22
N ASP A 222 14.81 -2.67 -12.21
CA ASP A 222 14.32 -2.99 -10.87
C ASP A 222 13.50 -1.83 -10.28
N PHE A 223 13.87 -0.58 -10.55
CA PHE A 223 13.10 0.54 -10.06
C PHE A 223 11.70 0.61 -10.70
N TRP A 224 11.55 0.32 -12.00
CA TRP A 224 10.23 0.26 -12.63
C TRP A 224 9.38 -0.90 -12.11
N ILE A 225 9.98 -2.06 -11.86
CA ILE A 225 9.32 -3.20 -11.22
C ILE A 225 8.87 -2.80 -9.80
N GLN A 226 9.74 -2.12 -9.05
CA GLN A 226 9.45 -1.65 -7.70
C GLN A 226 8.26 -0.69 -7.65
N LEU A 227 8.15 0.21 -8.62
CA LEU A 227 7.00 1.11 -8.73
C LEU A 227 5.70 0.35 -9.04
N ASN A 228 5.74 -0.79 -9.73
CA ASN A 228 4.57 -1.65 -9.91
C ASN A 228 4.16 -2.35 -8.61
N TYR A 229 5.12 -2.82 -7.81
CA TYR A 229 4.83 -3.34 -6.47
C TYR A 229 4.16 -2.28 -5.57
N GLN A 230 4.65 -1.04 -5.62
CA GLN A 230 4.02 0.09 -4.91
C GLN A 230 2.60 0.36 -5.41
N LEU A 231 2.37 0.28 -6.72
CA LEU A 231 1.05 0.48 -7.30
C LEU A 231 0.06 -0.60 -6.83
N ILE A 232 0.47 -1.88 -6.76
CA ILE A 232 -0.34 -2.98 -6.21
C ILE A 232 -0.65 -2.73 -4.73
N HIS A 233 0.36 -2.42 -3.93
CA HIS A 233 0.21 -2.15 -2.50
C HIS A 233 -0.82 -1.04 -2.21
N LEU A 234 -0.80 0.03 -3.01
CA LEU A 234 -1.72 1.15 -2.86
C LEU A 234 -3.19 0.80 -3.13
N VAL A 235 -3.49 -0.30 -3.84
CA VAL A 235 -4.88 -0.74 -4.12
C VAL A 235 -5.64 -1.01 -2.83
N ASP A 236 -4.97 -1.57 -1.82
CA ASP A 236 -5.63 -1.94 -0.56
C ASP A 236 -6.08 -0.73 0.27
N PHE A 237 -5.43 0.42 0.06
CA PHE A 237 -5.69 1.64 0.81
C PHE A 237 -6.67 2.58 0.11
N LEU A 238 -7.22 2.18 -1.03
CA LEU A 238 -8.22 2.99 -1.73
C LEU A 238 -9.55 2.97 -0.97
N PRO A 239 -10.28 4.10 -0.93
CA PRO A 239 -11.63 4.11 -0.39
C PRO A 239 -12.48 3.06 -1.09
N VAL A 240 -13.29 2.30 -0.34
CA VAL A 240 -14.16 1.26 -0.94
C VAL A 240 -15.19 1.83 -1.92
N ALA A 241 -15.61 3.09 -1.72
CA ALA A 241 -16.63 3.77 -2.51
C ALA A 241 -16.46 5.29 -2.46
N ASN A 242 -17.25 6.00 -3.27
CA ASN A 242 -17.41 7.47 -3.27
C ASN A 242 -16.11 8.21 -3.59
N TRP A 243 -15.39 7.75 -4.61
CA TRP A 243 -14.06 8.22 -4.96
C TRP A 243 -14.01 9.71 -5.33
N SER A 244 -15.07 10.27 -5.91
CA SER A 244 -15.14 11.71 -6.21
C SER A 244 -15.13 12.57 -4.94
N VAL A 245 -15.71 12.08 -3.86
CA VAL A 245 -15.70 12.75 -2.55
C VAL A 245 -14.35 12.58 -1.88
N HIS A 246 -13.81 11.36 -1.89
CA HIS A 246 -12.54 11.00 -1.22
C HIS A 246 -11.29 11.23 -2.07
N ALA A 247 -11.40 12.07 -3.11
CA ALA A 247 -10.30 12.32 -4.03
C ALA A 247 -9.04 12.88 -3.34
N ASN A 248 -9.18 13.47 -2.15
CA ASN A 248 -8.08 14.02 -1.37
C ASN A 248 -7.44 13.02 -0.39
N ASP A 249 -7.86 11.75 -0.39
CA ASP A 249 -7.19 10.69 0.34
C ASP A 249 -5.74 10.54 -0.17
N THR A 250 -4.78 10.46 0.76
CA THR A 250 -3.36 10.52 0.43
C THR A 250 -2.86 9.30 -0.31
N ALA A 251 -3.32 8.10 0.06
CA ALA A 251 -2.97 6.88 -0.66
C ALA A 251 -3.60 6.90 -2.06
N PHE A 252 -4.85 7.37 -2.14
CA PHE A 252 -5.53 7.51 -3.43
C PHE A 252 -4.88 8.54 -4.36
N ILE A 253 -4.36 9.65 -3.81
CA ILE A 253 -3.58 10.62 -4.59
C ILE A 253 -2.32 9.95 -5.16
N VAL A 254 -1.54 9.25 -4.32
CA VAL A 254 -0.31 8.56 -4.77
C VAL A 254 -0.64 7.51 -5.83
N PHE A 255 -1.68 6.70 -5.60
CA PHE A 255 -2.14 5.69 -6.54
C PHE A 255 -2.45 6.29 -7.92
N ARG A 256 -3.29 7.35 -7.98
CA ARG A 256 -3.65 7.98 -9.26
C ARG A 256 -2.44 8.60 -9.96
N ASP A 257 -1.56 9.26 -9.21
CA ASP A 257 -0.36 9.88 -9.77
C ASP A 257 0.58 8.84 -10.37
N LEU A 258 0.82 7.74 -9.64
CA LEU A 258 1.68 6.63 -10.03
C LEU A 258 1.09 5.82 -11.18
N TYR A 259 -0.22 5.53 -11.14
CA TYR A 259 -0.95 4.86 -12.21
C TYR A 259 -0.84 5.61 -13.54
N ASP A 260 -1.04 6.94 -13.51
CA ASP A 260 -0.90 7.81 -14.67
C ASP A 260 0.56 7.91 -15.14
N LEU A 261 1.52 8.04 -14.21
CA LEU A 261 2.95 8.08 -14.52
C LEU A 261 3.41 6.81 -15.24
N LEU A 262 3.14 5.64 -14.66
CA LEU A 262 3.54 4.35 -15.24
C LEU A 262 2.84 4.09 -16.57
N GLY A 263 1.56 4.49 -16.69
CA GLY A 263 0.82 4.42 -17.95
C GLY A 263 1.44 5.26 -19.06
N LYS A 264 1.76 6.53 -18.77
CA LYS A 264 2.42 7.44 -19.74
C LYS A 264 3.84 7.03 -20.07
N ALA A 265 4.54 6.40 -19.14
CA ALA A 265 5.88 5.86 -19.36
C ALA A 265 5.88 4.54 -20.15
N GLY A 266 4.72 3.89 -20.32
CA GLY A 266 4.65 2.53 -20.86
C GLY A 266 5.32 1.49 -19.95
N LYS A 267 5.42 1.78 -18.64
CA LYS A 267 6.06 0.93 -17.62
C LYS A 267 5.07 0.39 -16.59
N ARG A 268 3.77 0.42 -16.87
CA ARG A 268 2.75 -0.27 -16.05
C ARG A 268 2.72 -1.74 -16.47
N MET A 269 3.44 -2.56 -15.71
CA MET A 269 3.70 -3.98 -15.99
C MET A 269 2.67 -4.88 -15.29
N ALA A 270 2.30 -4.55 -14.05
CA ALA A 270 1.24 -5.26 -13.34
C ALA A 270 -0.13 -4.95 -13.97
N LYS A 271 -0.98 -5.98 -14.06
CA LYS A 271 -2.39 -5.81 -14.46
C LYS A 271 -3.15 -5.13 -13.32
N ILE A 272 -3.47 -3.86 -13.53
CA ILE A 272 -4.31 -3.07 -12.66
C ILE A 272 -5.21 -2.23 -13.55
N ASP A 273 -6.50 -2.58 -13.61
CA ASP A 273 -7.49 -1.73 -14.25
C ASP A 273 -7.99 -0.68 -13.26
N TYR A 274 -8.14 0.56 -13.74
CA TYR A 274 -8.68 1.67 -12.94
C TYR A 274 -9.56 2.56 -13.81
N THR A 275 -10.79 2.75 -13.36
CA THR A 275 -11.71 3.71 -13.95
C THR A 275 -11.88 4.89 -12.99
N PRO A 276 -11.46 6.11 -13.36
CA PRO A 276 -11.67 7.28 -12.53
C PRO A 276 -13.14 7.49 -12.17
N ALA A 277 -13.40 8.02 -10.99
CA ALA A 277 -14.74 8.42 -10.58
C ALA A 277 -15.30 9.45 -11.56
N ALA A 278 -16.50 9.22 -12.07
CA ALA A 278 -17.22 10.15 -12.92
C ALA A 278 -18.41 10.76 -12.17
N GLY A 279 -18.74 12.01 -12.47
CA GLY A 279 -19.92 12.70 -11.93
C GLY A 279 -19.65 13.58 -10.71
N PRO A 280 -20.71 14.12 -10.09
CA PRO A 280 -20.61 15.09 -9.02
C PRO A 280 -19.99 14.51 -7.75
N ARG A 281 -19.42 15.38 -6.90
CA ARG A 281 -18.94 15.02 -5.56
C ARG A 281 -20.13 14.79 -4.63
N ALA A 282 -20.69 13.58 -4.68
CA ALA A 282 -21.82 13.18 -3.86
C ALA A 282 -21.52 11.86 -3.14
N LEU A 283 -21.94 11.76 -1.88
CA LEU A 283 -21.88 10.51 -1.12
C LEU A 283 -23.07 9.64 -1.50
N THR A 284 -22.79 8.39 -1.83
CA THR A 284 -23.80 7.36 -2.03
C THR A 284 -23.65 6.32 -0.93
N ARG A 285 -24.71 6.14 -0.13
CA ARG A 285 -24.79 5.15 0.96
C ARG A 285 -23.60 5.21 1.94
N GLU A 286 -23.07 6.40 2.21
CA GLU A 286 -22.04 6.62 3.23
C GLU A 286 -22.52 7.66 4.23
N SER A 287 -22.37 7.37 5.52
CA SER A 287 -22.66 8.32 6.59
C SER A 287 -21.37 9.01 7.04
N GLN A 288 -21.42 10.33 7.21
CA GLN A 288 -20.29 11.12 7.71
C GLN A 288 -20.75 12.09 8.79
N SER A 289 -19.87 12.31 9.77
CA SER A 289 -20.02 13.46 10.67
C SER A 289 -19.76 14.77 9.93
N PHE A 290 -20.26 15.89 10.45
CA PHE A 290 -20.00 17.22 9.88
C PHE A 290 -18.50 17.50 9.72
N GLY A 291 -17.69 17.15 10.73
CA GLY A 291 -16.25 17.32 10.65
C GLY A 291 -15.60 16.36 9.63
N GLY A 292 -16.12 15.14 9.47
CA GLY A 292 -15.71 14.22 8.39
C GLY A 292 -16.02 14.79 7.01
N TRP A 293 -17.19 15.40 6.81
CA TRP A 293 -17.51 16.09 5.57
C TRP A 293 -16.52 17.24 5.28
N LEU A 294 -16.17 18.05 6.29
CA LEU A 294 -15.17 19.10 6.13
C LEU A 294 -13.80 18.56 5.70
N THR A 295 -13.38 17.37 6.18
CA THR A 295 -12.09 16.81 5.74
C THR A 295 -12.09 16.45 4.26
N THR A 296 -13.24 16.13 3.66
CA THR A 296 -13.34 15.89 2.20
C THR A 296 -13.13 17.17 1.38
N LEU A 297 -13.31 18.35 1.98
CA LEU A 297 -13.13 19.64 1.29
C LEU A 297 -11.66 20.10 1.27
N ILE A 298 -10.77 19.44 2.00
CA ILE A 298 -9.34 19.78 2.01
C ILE A 298 -8.80 19.63 0.57
N PRO A 299 -8.16 20.67 -0.01
CA PRO A 299 -7.58 20.57 -1.34
C PRO A 299 -6.57 19.42 -1.45
N VAL A 300 -6.50 18.80 -2.63
CA VAL A 300 -5.54 17.71 -2.93
C VAL A 300 -4.11 18.13 -2.63
N THR A 301 -3.69 19.31 -3.11
CA THR A 301 -2.34 19.84 -2.91
C THR A 301 -2.00 20.06 -1.44
N THR A 302 -2.98 20.44 -0.61
CA THR A 302 -2.82 20.56 0.84
C THR A 302 -2.66 19.18 1.48
N SER A 303 -3.46 18.20 1.05
CA SER A 303 -3.36 16.81 1.56
C SER A 303 -2.00 16.18 1.22
N GLU A 304 -1.47 16.41 0.02
CA GLU A 304 -0.12 15.97 -0.37
C GLU A 304 0.97 16.57 0.52
N LYS A 305 0.94 17.90 0.73
CA LYS A 305 1.91 18.58 1.60
C LYS A 305 1.85 18.07 3.04
N MET A 306 0.65 17.78 3.55
CA MET A 306 0.49 17.19 4.89
C MET A 306 1.10 15.80 4.97
N ALA A 307 0.88 14.94 3.96
CA ALA A 307 1.47 13.60 3.89
C ALA A 307 2.99 13.64 3.80
N ALA A 308 3.54 14.45 2.88
CA ALA A 308 4.98 14.65 2.76
C ALA A 308 5.61 15.13 4.07
N GLY A 309 4.99 16.11 4.73
CA GLY A 309 5.44 16.60 6.03
C GLY A 309 5.41 15.52 7.12
N SER A 310 4.42 14.62 7.12
CA SER A 310 4.38 13.50 8.07
C SER A 310 5.47 12.47 7.81
N VAL A 311 5.71 12.09 6.55
CA VAL A 311 6.77 11.13 6.19
C VAL A 311 8.17 11.68 6.48
N ARG A 312 8.40 12.98 6.27
CA ARG A 312 9.65 13.64 6.69
C ARG A 312 9.86 13.56 8.19
N ARG A 313 8.84 13.92 8.99
CA ARG A 313 8.92 13.79 10.46
C ARG A 313 9.17 12.36 10.93
N PHE A 314 8.52 11.37 10.30
CA PHE A 314 8.80 9.97 10.60
C PHE A 314 10.26 9.62 10.30
N SER A 315 10.79 10.04 9.15
CA SER A 315 12.17 9.79 8.77
C SER A 315 13.18 10.47 9.70
N GLU A 316 12.97 11.77 10.01
CA GLU A 316 13.81 12.54 10.93
C GLU A 316 13.93 11.88 12.31
N ARG A 317 12.83 11.32 12.85
CA ARG A 317 12.84 10.69 14.19
C ARG A 317 13.75 9.47 14.31
N ILE A 318 13.96 8.74 13.23
CA ILE A 318 14.82 7.55 13.20
C ILE A 318 16.16 7.83 12.50
N GLY A 319 16.43 9.09 12.16
CA GLY A 319 17.61 9.48 11.39
C GLY A 319 17.63 8.94 9.96
N HIS A 320 16.50 8.54 9.39
CA HIS A 320 16.40 8.06 8.00
C HIS A 320 16.60 9.22 7.01
N SER A 321 17.53 9.06 6.06
CA SER A 321 17.72 10.00 4.96
C SER A 321 16.64 9.83 3.89
N MET A 322 15.98 10.93 3.54
CA MET A 322 15.04 11.01 2.41
C MET A 322 15.72 11.43 1.10
N ASP A 323 17.05 11.60 1.12
CA ASP A 323 17.80 11.95 -0.07
C ASP A 323 17.82 10.79 -1.06
N TYR A 324 17.70 11.12 -2.35
CA TYR A 324 17.88 10.17 -3.43
C TYR A 324 18.63 10.83 -4.58
N SER A 325 19.23 10.01 -5.44
CA SER A 325 19.84 10.47 -6.69
C SER A 325 19.50 9.51 -7.83
N ILE A 326 19.24 10.05 -9.01
CA ILE A 326 18.99 9.27 -10.23
C ILE A 326 20.15 9.49 -11.19
N ALA A 327 20.76 8.39 -11.65
CA ALA A 327 21.68 8.40 -12.76
C ALA A 327 20.89 8.29 -14.07
N TRP A 328 20.99 9.32 -14.92
CA TRP A 328 20.35 9.41 -16.24
C TRP A 328 21.32 9.13 -17.40
#